data_AF-E9GAR2-F1
#
_entry.id   AF-E9GAR2-F1
#
_cell.length_a   1.000
_cell.length_b   1.000
_cell.length_c   1.000
_cell.angle_alpha   90.00
_cell.angle_beta   90.00
_cell.angle_gamma   90.00
#
_symmetry.space_group_name_H-M   'P 1'
#
loop_
_entity.id
_entity.type
_entity.pdbx_description
1 polymer ?
#
loop_
_entity_poly.entity_id
_entity_poly.type
_entity_poly.pdbx_seq_one_letter_code
_entity_poly.pdbx_strand_id
1 'polypeptide(L)'
;MAGYSEKDIDTEEEWIPPTEAELKVIQARRDRSDRISKIMGSYLLKGYKMLASECPTCGTIELQDKKNKIYCIACEEIDTDIQKDNPALSEKAASSQRAEYQFMTERNQSDRRIEPSAITALQTPVTTTLQPSILKNDVSSKTQYKSTVSILTSTMNVEEECLKCLEVVHKKITWARFAVENEHDPNLVSSYLKVITNGVEALNVLRKFSP
;
A
#
# COMPACT_ATOMS: atom_id res chain seq x y z
N MET A 1 10.36 -32.03 -46.42
CA MET A 1 9.74 -30.74 -46.76
C MET A 1 8.43 -30.68 -45.99
N ALA A 2 8.45 -30.18 -44.74
CA ALA A 2 7.26 -30.14 -43.91
C ALA A 2 6.31 -29.07 -44.45
N GLY A 3 5.09 -29.50 -44.82
CA GLY A 3 4.04 -28.62 -45.33
C GLY A 3 3.57 -27.69 -44.23
N TYR A 4 3.78 -26.40 -44.41
CA TYR A 4 3.08 -25.38 -43.65
C TYR A 4 1.63 -25.37 -44.14
N SER A 5 0.68 -25.73 -43.28
CA SER A 5 -0.74 -25.70 -43.60
C SER A 5 -1.24 -24.25 -43.69
N GLU A 6 -1.66 -23.86 -44.89
CA GLU A 6 -2.17 -22.54 -45.30
C GLU A 6 -3.55 -22.15 -44.70
N LYS A 7 -3.89 -22.63 -43.50
CA LYS A 7 -5.22 -22.42 -42.90
C LYS A 7 -5.31 -21.38 -41.78
N ASP A 8 -4.23 -20.67 -41.51
CA ASP A 8 -4.20 -19.63 -40.46
C ASP A 8 -4.04 -18.22 -41.07
N ILE A 9 -4.77 -17.93 -42.15
CA ILE A 9 -4.84 -16.58 -42.75
C ILE A 9 -6.14 -15.91 -42.32
N ASP A 10 -5.98 -14.79 -41.61
CA ASP A 10 -6.94 -13.71 -41.38
C ASP A 10 -8.29 -14.07 -40.74
N THR A 11 -8.26 -14.46 -39.47
CA THR A 11 -9.17 -13.74 -38.56
C THR A 11 -8.58 -12.35 -38.40
N GLU A 12 -9.14 -11.38 -39.13
CA GLU A 12 -8.89 -9.95 -38.95
C GLU A 12 -9.26 -9.59 -37.50
N GLU A 13 -8.32 -9.78 -36.59
CA GLU A 13 -8.42 -9.33 -35.20
C GLU A 13 -8.38 -7.81 -35.29
N GLU A 14 -9.56 -7.22 -35.49
CA GLU A 14 -9.76 -5.80 -35.73
C GLU A 14 -9.03 -5.04 -34.63
N TRP A 15 -8.01 -4.27 -35.01
CA TRP A 15 -7.19 -3.57 -34.04
C TRP A 15 -8.05 -2.57 -33.28
N ILE A 16 -8.32 -2.86 -32.01
CA ILE A 16 -9.07 -1.96 -31.14
C ILE A 16 -8.04 -1.06 -30.43
N PRO A 17 -8.15 0.28 -30.54
CA PRO A 17 -7.27 1.18 -29.83
C PRO A 17 -7.41 0.99 -28.31
N PRO A 18 -6.31 1.02 -27.54
CA PRO A 18 -6.38 0.92 -26.10
C PRO A 18 -7.21 2.05 -25.49
N THR A 19 -7.90 1.74 -24.39
CA THR A 19 -8.69 2.71 -23.64
C THR A 19 -7.82 3.82 -23.05
N GLU A 20 -8.41 4.96 -22.71
CA GLU A 20 -7.67 6.08 -22.10
C GLU A 20 -6.91 5.67 -20.82
N ALA A 21 -7.51 4.80 -20.00
CA ALA A 21 -6.89 4.28 -18.80
C ALA A 21 -5.66 3.42 -19.12
N GLU A 22 -5.77 2.51 -20.11
CA GLU A 22 -4.65 1.69 -20.56
C GLU A 22 -3.54 2.53 -21.18
N LEU A 23 -3.89 3.56 -21.97
CA LEU A 23 -2.93 4.51 -22.55
C LEU A 23 -2.11 5.20 -21.45
N LYS A 24 -2.75 5.62 -20.35
CA LYS A 24 -2.04 6.21 -19.21
C LYS A 24 -1.07 5.24 -18.55
N VAL A 25 -1.46 3.96 -18.40
CA VAL A 25 -0.57 2.93 -17.84
C VAL A 25 0.61 2.65 -18.78
N ILE A 26 0.36 2.55 -20.08
CA ILE A 26 1.39 2.35 -21.11
C ILE A 26 2.36 3.53 -21.10
N GLN A 27 1.86 4.77 -21.03
CA GLN A 27 2.69 5.97 -20.97
C GLN A 27 3.54 5.98 -19.69
N ALA A 28 2.94 5.72 -18.53
CA ALA A 28 3.68 5.66 -17.27
C ALA A 28 4.79 4.59 -17.30
N ARG A 29 4.53 3.44 -17.93
CA ARG A 29 5.53 2.37 -18.12
C ARG A 29 6.67 2.84 -19.04
N ARG A 30 6.36 3.53 -20.14
CA ARG A 30 7.37 4.11 -21.05
C ARG A 30 8.22 5.15 -20.34
N ASP A 31 7.60 6.11 -19.66
CA ASP A 31 8.28 7.17 -18.92
C ASP A 31 9.20 6.60 -17.83
N ARG A 32 8.79 5.51 -17.17
CA ARG A 32 9.65 4.77 -16.23
C ARG A 32 10.85 4.15 -16.94
N SER A 33 10.63 3.45 -18.06
CA SER A 33 11.70 2.82 -18.84
C SER A 33 12.70 3.84 -19.40
N ASP A 34 12.23 5.00 -19.85
CA ASP A 34 13.08 6.07 -20.37
C ASP A 34 13.95 6.67 -19.27
N ARG A 35 13.40 6.88 -18.07
CA ARG A 35 14.18 7.30 -16.89
C ARG A 35 15.24 6.28 -16.52
N ILE A 36 14.90 4.98 -16.52
CA ILE A 36 15.85 3.89 -16.29
C ILE A 36 17.00 3.98 -17.29
N SER A 37 16.69 4.08 -18.58
CA SER A 37 17.68 4.12 -19.67
C SER A 37 18.62 5.34 -19.55
N LYS A 38 18.07 6.50 -19.18
CA LYS A 38 18.84 7.73 -18.97
C LYS A 38 19.84 7.61 -17.83
N ILE A 39 19.39 7.09 -16.68
CA ILE A 39 20.26 6.90 -15.50
C ILE A 39 21.26 5.79 -15.77
N MET A 40 20.85 4.68 -16.41
CA MET A 40 21.74 3.59 -16.80
C MET A 40 22.92 4.11 -17.63
N GLY A 41 22.66 4.92 -18.65
CA GLY A 41 23.71 5.55 -19.46
C GLY A 41 24.71 6.34 -18.60
N SER A 42 24.22 7.10 -17.63
CA SER A 42 25.09 7.86 -16.71
C SER A 42 25.99 6.96 -15.85
N TYR A 43 25.51 5.80 -15.41
CA TYR A 43 26.29 4.84 -14.63
C TYR A 43 27.33 4.10 -15.49
N LEU A 44 26.99 3.75 -16.72
CA LEU A 44 27.96 3.16 -17.66
C LEU A 44 29.11 4.14 -17.95
N LEU A 45 28.82 5.43 -18.13
CA LEU A 45 29.85 6.46 -18.30
C LEU A 45 30.73 6.65 -17.05
N LYS A 46 30.22 6.35 -15.85
CA LYS A 46 31.02 6.32 -14.61
C LYS A 46 31.93 5.08 -14.51
N GLY A 47 31.77 4.11 -15.42
CA GLY A 47 32.57 2.88 -15.50
C GLY A 47 31.93 1.68 -14.80
N TYR A 48 30.61 1.65 -14.65
CA TYR A 48 29.88 0.48 -14.19
C TYR A 48 29.76 -0.54 -15.33
N LYS A 49 29.67 -1.83 -14.99
CA LYS A 49 29.53 -2.92 -15.96
C LYS A 49 28.08 -3.39 -16.03
N MET A 50 27.54 -3.54 -17.22
CA MET A 50 26.24 -4.18 -17.42
C MET A 50 26.40 -5.70 -17.33
N LEU A 51 25.52 -6.36 -16.56
CA LEU A 51 25.50 -7.81 -16.42
C LEU A 51 24.47 -8.43 -17.37
N ALA A 52 24.58 -9.74 -17.60
CA ALA A 52 23.56 -10.52 -18.30
C ALA A 52 22.46 -11.04 -17.36
N SER A 53 22.49 -10.62 -16.09
CA SER A 53 21.46 -10.91 -15.09
C SER A 53 20.44 -9.79 -15.01
N GLU A 54 19.22 -10.16 -14.66
CA GLU A 54 18.10 -9.27 -14.43
C GLU A 54 17.72 -9.25 -12.95
N CYS A 55 17.22 -8.11 -12.50
CA CYS A 55 16.75 -7.94 -11.12
C CYS A 55 15.48 -8.79 -10.90
N PRO A 56 15.42 -9.65 -9.87
CA PRO A 56 14.26 -10.52 -9.63
C PRO A 56 12.99 -9.76 -9.23
N THR A 57 13.11 -8.50 -8.82
CA THR A 57 11.98 -7.67 -8.38
C THR A 57 11.31 -6.94 -9.54
N CYS A 58 12.08 -6.40 -10.48
CA CYS A 58 11.55 -5.52 -11.53
C CYS A 58 11.96 -5.91 -12.97
N GLY A 59 12.75 -6.97 -13.15
CA GLY A 59 13.21 -7.44 -14.45
C GLY A 59 14.18 -6.49 -15.18
N THR A 60 14.69 -5.45 -14.51
CA THR A 60 15.67 -4.54 -15.12
C THR A 60 17.07 -5.14 -15.02
N ILE A 61 17.89 -4.98 -16.06
CA ILE A 61 19.27 -5.46 -16.10
C ILE A 61 20.08 -4.90 -14.92
N GLU A 62 20.84 -5.78 -14.27
CA GLU A 62 21.70 -5.42 -13.14
C GLU A 62 23.02 -4.79 -13.61
N LEU A 63 23.52 -3.85 -12.81
CA LEU A 63 24.83 -3.21 -13.01
C LEU A 63 25.79 -3.66 -11.91
N GLN A 64 27.07 -3.70 -12.25
CA GLN A 64 28.16 -3.98 -11.31
C GLN A 64 29.05 -2.75 -11.15
N ASP A 65 29.24 -2.31 -9.92
CA ASP A 65 30.17 -1.23 -9.57
C ASP A 65 31.63 -1.71 -9.68
N LYS A 66 32.59 -0.78 -9.67
CA LYS A 66 34.04 -1.02 -9.65
C LYS A 66 34.49 -1.88 -8.46
N LYS A 67 33.70 -1.90 -7.38
CA LYS A 67 33.90 -2.77 -6.20
C LYS A 67 33.26 -4.16 -6.34
N ASN A 68 32.83 -4.53 -7.54
CA ASN A 68 32.14 -5.79 -7.85
C ASN A 68 30.77 -5.99 -7.17
N LYS A 69 30.19 -4.95 -6.56
CA LYS A 69 28.84 -5.01 -5.99
C LYS A 69 27.79 -4.98 -7.11
N ILE A 70 26.85 -5.92 -7.07
CA ILE A 70 25.67 -5.96 -7.95
C ILE A 70 24.64 -4.95 -7.44
N TYR A 71 24.03 -4.21 -8.36
CA TYR A 71 23.21 -3.04 -8.08
C TYR A 71 22.09 -2.89 -9.12
N CYS A 72 20.87 -2.60 -8.66
CA CYS A 72 19.72 -2.37 -9.54
C CYS A 72 19.30 -0.89 -9.51
N ILE A 73 19.58 -0.17 -10.59
CA ILE A 73 19.22 1.26 -10.70
C ILE A 73 17.71 1.52 -10.63
N ALA A 74 16.89 0.61 -11.15
CA ALA A 74 15.45 0.83 -11.21
C ALA A 74 14.83 0.83 -9.81
N CYS A 75 15.17 -0.18 -9.01
CA CYS A 75 14.66 -0.31 -7.65
C CYS A 75 15.27 0.73 -6.70
N GLU A 76 16.56 1.02 -6.80
CA GLU A 76 17.24 1.89 -5.82
C GLU A 76 17.05 3.39 -6.09
N GLU A 77 16.97 3.82 -7.36
CA GLU A 77 16.95 5.25 -7.72
C GLU A 77 15.59 5.75 -8.25
N ILE A 78 14.79 4.88 -8.86
CA ILE A 78 13.57 5.32 -9.58
C ILE A 78 12.31 4.94 -8.80
N ASP A 79 12.23 3.71 -8.33
CA ASP A 79 11.03 3.22 -7.64
C ASP A 79 10.96 3.73 -6.20
N THR A 80 12.09 4.09 -5.58
CA THR A 80 12.14 4.66 -4.21
C THR A 80 11.37 5.98 -4.09
N ASP A 81 11.30 6.78 -5.15
CA ASP A 81 10.50 8.01 -5.14
C ASP A 81 9.00 7.73 -5.19
N ILE A 82 8.58 6.63 -5.82
CA ILE A 82 7.17 6.22 -5.90
C ILE A 82 6.72 5.55 -4.59
N GLN A 83 7.61 4.86 -3.88
CA GLN A 83 7.28 4.21 -2.60
C GLN A 83 6.97 5.20 -1.47
N LYS A 84 7.48 6.45 -1.53
CA LYS A 84 7.25 7.47 -0.48
C LYS A 84 5.76 7.87 -0.35
N ASP A 85 5.02 7.76 -1.44
CA ASP A 85 3.60 8.12 -1.52
C ASP A 85 2.67 6.91 -1.26
N ASN A 86 3.23 5.73 -0.97
CA ASN A 86 2.42 4.56 -0.65
C ASN A 86 1.85 4.67 0.78
N PRO A 87 0.53 4.79 0.97
CA PRO A 87 -0.08 4.90 2.31
C PRO A 87 0.13 3.64 3.16
N ALA A 88 0.47 2.49 2.56
CA ALA A 88 0.80 1.27 3.30
C ALA A 88 2.21 1.28 3.89
N LEU A 89 3.14 2.07 3.33
CA LEU A 89 4.55 2.11 3.73
C LEU A 89 4.96 3.43 4.39
N SER A 90 4.15 4.48 4.26
CA SER A 90 4.44 5.83 4.72
C SER A 90 3.33 6.37 5.62
N GLU A 91 3.65 6.61 6.89
CA GLU A 91 2.71 7.13 7.90
C GLU A 91 2.18 8.53 7.52
N LYS A 92 3.00 9.34 6.84
CA LYS A 92 2.60 10.66 6.32
C LYS A 92 1.57 10.55 5.19
N ALA A 93 1.71 9.58 4.29
CA ALA A 93 0.74 9.32 3.24
C ALA A 93 -0.57 8.74 3.82
N ALA A 94 -0.47 7.81 4.78
CA ALA A 94 -1.62 7.23 5.46
C ALA A 94 -2.47 8.27 6.20
N SER A 95 -1.81 9.21 6.90
CA SER A 95 -2.48 10.29 7.63
C SER A 95 -3.16 11.30 6.68
N SER A 96 -2.52 11.68 5.57
CA SER A 96 -3.14 12.53 4.54
C SER A 96 -4.42 11.90 3.99
N GLN A 97 -4.34 10.62 3.61
CA GLN A 97 -5.48 9.89 3.05
C GLN A 97 -6.65 9.79 4.04
N ARG A 98 -6.38 9.57 5.33
CA ARG A 98 -7.41 9.58 6.38
C ARG A 98 -8.04 10.96 6.56
N ALA A 99 -7.24 12.03 6.55
CA ALA A 99 -7.74 13.39 6.68
C ALA A 99 -8.62 13.76 5.49
N GLU A 100 -8.20 13.48 4.26
CA GLU A 100 -8.98 13.70 3.03
C GLU A 100 -10.32 12.95 3.08
N TYR A 101 -10.33 11.70 3.56
CA TYR A 101 -11.54 10.90 3.69
C TYR A 101 -12.52 11.47 4.74
N GLN A 102 -12.00 11.97 5.87
CA GLN A 102 -12.81 12.65 6.89
C GLN A 102 -13.48 13.90 6.30
N PHE A 103 -12.71 14.76 5.61
CA PHE A 103 -13.25 15.96 4.96
C PHE A 103 -14.28 15.65 3.85
N MET A 104 -14.12 14.56 3.10
CA MET A 104 -15.09 14.13 2.07
C MET A 104 -16.41 13.63 2.68
N THR A 105 -16.33 12.97 3.83
CA THR A 105 -17.51 12.45 4.55
C THR A 105 -18.33 13.60 5.14
N GLU A 106 -17.66 14.60 5.72
CA GLU A 106 -18.30 15.80 6.29
C GLU A 106 -19.02 16.63 5.21
N ARG A 107 -18.40 16.80 4.03
CA ARG A 107 -19.02 17.54 2.90
C ARG A 107 -20.27 16.87 2.34
N ASN A 108 -20.25 15.55 2.21
CA ASN A 108 -21.43 14.79 1.76
C ASN A 108 -22.59 14.87 2.76
N GLN A 109 -22.30 15.11 4.03
CA GLN A 109 -23.31 15.22 5.08
C GLN A 109 -23.97 16.61 5.10
N SER A 110 -23.26 17.67 4.69
CA SER A 110 -23.81 19.02 4.55
C SER A 110 -24.70 19.20 3.31
N ASP A 111 -24.48 18.44 2.23
CA ASP A 111 -25.29 18.54 1.00
C ASP A 111 -26.67 17.85 1.08
N ARG A 112 -26.93 17.05 2.13
CA ARG A 112 -28.25 16.40 2.34
C ARG A 112 -29.25 17.23 3.15
N ARG A 113 -28.92 18.46 3.54
CA ARG A 113 -29.82 19.32 4.32
C ARG A 113 -30.46 20.41 3.47
N ILE A 114 -31.43 20.02 2.63
CA ILE A 114 -32.42 20.95 2.08
C ILE A 114 -33.75 20.68 2.81
N GLU A 115 -34.21 21.67 3.58
CA GLU A 115 -35.50 21.73 4.28
C GLU A 115 -36.70 21.81 3.33
N PRO A 116 -37.90 21.45 3.84
CA PRO A 116 -39.06 22.32 3.65
C PRO A 116 -39.61 22.82 5.00
N SER A 117 -39.71 24.15 5.08
CA SER A 117 -40.18 24.94 6.21
C SER A 117 -41.68 24.82 6.47
N ALA A 118 -42.11 24.91 7.75
CA ALA A 118 -43.19 25.79 8.24
C ALA A 118 -43.73 25.45 9.66
N ILE A 119 -43.69 26.45 10.56
CA ILE A 119 -44.76 26.90 11.47
C ILE A 119 -44.94 26.20 12.86
N THR A 120 -44.55 26.96 13.89
CA THR A 120 -45.32 27.31 15.12
C THR A 120 -45.06 26.64 16.48
N ALA A 121 -45.03 27.57 17.46
CA ALA A 121 -45.42 27.52 18.87
C ALA A 121 -44.38 27.12 19.94
N LEU A 122 -44.13 28.12 20.78
CA LEU A 122 -43.63 28.06 22.14
C LEU A 122 -44.48 27.10 23.01
N GLN A 123 -43.84 26.33 23.90
CA GLN A 123 -44.27 26.14 25.30
C GLN A 123 -43.24 25.37 26.15
N THR A 124 -42.75 26.08 27.17
CA THR A 124 -42.41 25.75 28.58
C THR A 124 -41.88 24.38 29.06
N PRO A 125 -41.08 24.37 30.17
CA PRO A 125 -40.18 23.27 30.54
C PRO A 125 -40.80 22.33 31.58
N VAL A 126 -40.58 21.01 31.43
CA VAL A 126 -40.77 20.06 32.53
C VAL A 126 -39.59 19.08 32.60
N THR A 127 -38.97 19.10 33.77
CA THR A 127 -37.88 18.29 34.32
C THR A 127 -38.10 16.78 34.15
N THR A 128 -37.05 16.04 33.75
CA THR A 128 -36.63 14.74 34.33
C THR A 128 -35.21 14.36 33.83
N THR A 129 -34.23 14.64 34.69
CA THR A 129 -33.08 13.83 35.13
C THR A 129 -32.46 12.78 34.17
N LEU A 130 -31.21 13.01 33.73
CA LEU A 130 -29.99 12.30 34.18
C LEU A 130 -28.77 12.83 33.38
N GLN A 131 -27.79 13.36 34.11
CA GLN A 131 -26.59 14.04 33.63
C GLN A 131 -25.54 13.05 33.08
N PRO A 132 -24.76 13.42 32.05
CA PRO A 132 -23.39 12.96 31.92
C PRO A 132 -22.45 14.01 32.53
N SER A 133 -21.84 13.64 33.65
CA SER A 133 -20.78 14.41 34.28
C SER A 133 -19.57 14.53 33.36
N ILE A 134 -19.22 15.78 33.05
CA ILE A 134 -17.94 16.18 32.52
C ILE A 134 -16.88 15.91 33.59
N LEU A 135 -15.94 15.01 33.31
CA LEU A 135 -14.61 15.02 33.93
C LEU A 135 -13.64 15.56 32.87
N LYS A 136 -13.36 16.86 32.99
CA LYS A 136 -12.12 17.44 32.46
C LYS A 136 -11.01 16.89 33.33
N ASN A 137 -10.00 16.29 32.73
CA ASN A 137 -8.65 16.34 33.25
C ASN A 137 -7.74 16.78 32.11
N ASP A 138 -7.33 18.04 32.22
CA ASP A 138 -6.21 18.63 31.51
C ASP A 138 -4.88 18.03 32.00
N VAL A 139 -3.86 18.28 31.17
CA VAL A 139 -2.43 18.41 31.48
C VAL A 139 -1.54 17.22 31.12
N SER A 140 -1.09 17.30 29.86
CA SER A 140 0.32 17.45 29.45
C SER A 140 1.33 16.43 29.94
N SER A 141 1.84 15.63 28.99
CA SER A 141 3.27 15.65 28.69
C SER A 141 3.50 15.34 27.21
N LYS A 142 4.07 16.33 26.51
CA LYS A 142 4.76 16.13 25.24
C LYS A 142 5.77 15.00 25.39
N THR A 143 5.88 14.12 24.41
CA THR A 143 7.19 13.57 24.07
C THR A 143 7.36 13.60 22.56
N GLN A 144 8.18 14.56 22.15
CA GLN A 144 8.78 14.64 20.83
C GLN A 144 9.49 13.32 20.53
N TYR A 145 9.25 12.69 19.37
CA TYR A 145 10.36 12.00 18.73
C TYR A 145 11.05 13.03 17.83
N LYS A 146 12.00 13.74 18.43
CA LYS A 146 13.07 14.35 17.66
C LYS A 146 13.92 13.20 17.13
N SER A 147 14.15 13.22 15.82
CA SER A 147 15.35 12.62 15.26
C SER A 147 16.53 13.38 15.86
N THR A 148 17.22 12.76 16.81
CA THR A 148 18.61 13.07 17.12
C THR A 148 19.34 11.76 17.31
N VAL A 149 20.37 11.57 16.50
CA VAL A 149 21.40 10.57 16.69
C VAL A 149 21.86 10.63 18.16
N SER A 150 21.55 9.59 18.92
CA SER A 150 22.18 9.32 20.20
C SER A 150 22.19 7.81 20.44
N ILE A 151 23.38 7.28 20.25
CA ILE A 151 23.84 5.94 20.58
C ILE A 151 23.54 5.65 22.08
N LEU A 152 23.04 4.44 22.35
CA LEU A 152 22.88 3.72 23.64
C LEU A 152 21.44 3.52 24.19
N THR A 153 21.01 2.25 24.09
CA THR A 153 20.14 1.46 25.00
C THR A 153 18.68 1.88 25.23
N SER A 154 17.72 1.15 24.62
CA SER A 154 16.40 0.87 25.20
C SER A 154 15.81 -0.42 24.61
N THR A 155 15.89 -1.51 25.36
CA THR A 155 15.52 -2.89 24.97
C THR A 155 14.11 -3.28 25.45
N MET A 156 13.24 -2.35 25.80
CA MET A 156 12.00 -2.64 26.55
C MET A 156 10.70 -2.30 25.81
N ASN A 157 10.55 -2.62 24.51
CA ASN A 157 9.22 -2.60 23.87
C ASN A 157 9.03 -3.53 22.66
N VAL A 158 9.97 -4.42 22.40
CA VAL A 158 9.91 -5.31 21.21
C VAL A 158 8.82 -6.37 21.35
N GLU A 159 8.58 -6.84 22.58
CA GLU A 159 7.58 -7.88 22.88
C GLU A 159 6.14 -7.35 22.74
N GLU A 160 5.85 -6.15 23.24
CA GLU A 160 4.51 -5.55 23.17
C GLU A 160 4.11 -5.26 21.72
N GLU A 161 5.05 -4.76 20.90
CA GLU A 161 4.82 -4.53 19.47
C GLU A 161 4.68 -5.85 18.70
N CYS A 162 5.44 -6.88 19.06
CA CYS A 162 5.29 -8.22 18.48
C CYS A 162 3.89 -8.81 18.74
N LEU A 163 3.34 -8.62 19.95
CA LEU A 163 1.98 -9.07 20.30
C LEU A 163 0.90 -8.35 19.49
N LYS A 164 1.03 -7.04 19.29
CA LYS A 164 0.10 -6.26 18.44
C LYS A 164 0.14 -6.75 16.99
N CYS A 165 1.33 -6.98 16.44
CA CYS A 165 1.48 -7.53 15.09
C CYS A 165 0.84 -8.92 14.97
N LEU A 166 1.06 -9.79 15.96
CA LEU A 166 0.49 -11.14 16.00
C LEU A 166 -1.05 -11.09 16.03
N GLU A 167 -1.63 -10.21 16.82
CA GLU A 167 -3.09 -10.02 16.88
C GLU A 167 -3.68 -9.63 15.52
N VAL A 168 -3.04 -8.70 14.80
CA VAL A 168 -3.48 -8.25 13.47
C VAL A 168 -3.42 -9.39 12.45
N VAL A 169 -2.33 -10.16 12.44
CA VAL A 169 -2.18 -11.30 11.52
C VAL A 169 -3.23 -12.38 11.82
N HIS A 170 -3.48 -12.70 13.08
CA HIS A 170 -4.54 -13.63 13.47
C HIS A 170 -5.93 -13.17 13.03
N LYS A 171 -6.29 -11.91 13.23
CA LYS A 171 -7.58 -11.36 12.77
C LYS A 171 -7.75 -11.51 11.26
N LYS A 172 -6.69 -11.27 10.48
CA LYS A 172 -6.70 -11.43 9.02
C LYS A 172 -6.85 -12.88 8.58
N ILE A 173 -6.14 -13.82 9.22
CA ILE A 173 -6.26 -15.25 8.92
C ILE A 173 -7.67 -15.77 9.27
N THR A 174 -8.21 -15.38 10.42
CA THR A 174 -9.57 -15.76 10.84
C THR A 174 -10.63 -15.21 9.89
N TRP A 175 -10.48 -13.97 9.43
CA TRP A 175 -11.36 -13.42 8.40
C TRP A 175 -11.26 -14.19 7.09
N ALA A 176 -10.05 -14.49 6.61
CA ALA A 176 -9.85 -15.25 5.37
C ALA A 176 -10.41 -16.67 5.46
N ARG A 177 -10.29 -17.32 6.63
CA ARG A 177 -10.95 -18.61 6.91
C ARG A 177 -12.47 -18.50 6.72
N PHE A 178 -13.10 -17.53 7.37
CA PHE A 178 -14.54 -17.33 7.27
C PHE A 178 -14.96 -17.02 5.82
N ALA A 179 -14.18 -16.23 5.10
CA ALA A 179 -14.43 -15.93 3.69
C ALA A 179 -14.39 -17.19 2.81
N VAL A 180 -13.46 -18.13 3.05
CA VAL A 180 -13.42 -19.41 2.33
C VAL A 180 -14.64 -20.29 2.62
N GLU A 181 -15.19 -20.24 3.83
CA GLU A 181 -16.38 -21.03 4.21
C GLU A 181 -17.68 -20.54 3.52
N ASN A 182 -17.74 -19.27 3.12
CA ASN A 182 -18.95 -18.65 2.54
C ASN A 182 -18.87 -18.43 1.03
N GLU A 183 -17.69 -18.57 0.41
CA GLU A 183 -17.46 -18.23 -0.99
C GLU A 183 -17.21 -19.49 -1.85
N HIS A 184 -17.82 -19.56 -3.03
CA HIS A 184 -17.70 -20.71 -3.93
C HIS A 184 -16.99 -20.39 -5.26
N ASP A 185 -16.53 -19.16 -5.46
CA ASP A 185 -15.71 -18.80 -6.63
C ASP A 185 -14.27 -19.33 -6.46
N PRO A 186 -13.78 -20.24 -7.32
CA PRO A 186 -12.44 -20.83 -7.21
C PRO A 186 -11.32 -19.79 -7.27
N ASN A 187 -11.49 -18.68 -7.99
CA ASN A 187 -10.47 -17.64 -8.09
C ASN A 187 -10.32 -16.86 -6.78
N LEU A 188 -11.46 -16.54 -6.15
CA LEU A 188 -11.51 -15.79 -4.91
C LEU A 188 -11.04 -16.67 -3.73
N VAL A 189 -11.42 -17.94 -3.72
CA VAL A 189 -10.90 -18.95 -2.77
C VAL A 189 -9.38 -19.09 -2.90
N SER A 190 -8.82 -19.15 -4.13
CA SER A 190 -7.37 -19.17 -4.34
C SER A 190 -6.68 -17.94 -3.75
N SER A 191 -7.29 -16.76 -3.89
CA SER A 191 -6.79 -15.52 -3.30
C SER A 191 -6.79 -15.57 -1.77
N TYR A 192 -7.88 -16.03 -1.14
CA TYR A 192 -7.95 -16.17 0.33
C TYR A 192 -6.94 -17.20 0.87
N LEU A 193 -6.73 -18.30 0.16
CA LEU A 193 -5.72 -19.29 0.54
C LEU A 193 -4.31 -18.69 0.50
N LYS A 194 -3.99 -17.84 -0.48
CA LYS A 194 -2.70 -17.10 -0.50
C LYS A 194 -2.55 -16.15 0.69
N VAL A 195 -3.62 -15.48 1.11
CA VAL A 195 -3.61 -14.63 2.32
C VAL A 195 -3.33 -15.47 3.57
N ILE A 196 -3.91 -16.67 3.67
CA ILE A 196 -3.64 -17.60 4.78
C ILE A 196 -2.17 -18.06 4.75
N THR A 197 -1.64 -18.47 3.60
CA THR A 197 -0.23 -18.89 3.45
C THR A 197 0.73 -17.79 3.87
N ASN A 198 0.56 -16.58 3.33
CA ASN A 198 1.42 -15.43 3.66
C ASN A 198 1.28 -15.04 5.13
N GLY A 199 0.07 -15.16 5.71
CA GLY A 199 -0.17 -14.93 7.13
C GLY A 199 0.59 -15.93 8.02
N VAL A 200 0.60 -17.22 7.64
CA VAL A 200 1.35 -18.26 8.37
C VAL A 200 2.86 -18.03 8.28
N GLU A 201 3.37 -17.60 7.12
CA GLU A 201 4.77 -17.21 6.97
C GLU A 201 5.13 -16.02 7.87
N ALA A 202 4.28 -14.99 7.93
CA ALA A 202 4.46 -13.86 8.82
C ALA A 202 4.46 -14.29 10.30
N LEU A 203 3.58 -15.21 10.72
CA LEU A 203 3.60 -15.76 12.08
C LEU A 203 4.89 -16.53 12.38
N ASN A 204 5.43 -17.29 11.43
CA ASN A 204 6.71 -18.00 11.61
C ASN A 204 7.89 -17.04 11.78
N VAL A 205 7.84 -15.87 11.14
CA VAL A 205 8.84 -14.80 11.34
C VAL A 205 8.65 -14.17 12.71
N LEU A 206 7.43 -13.76 13.07
CA LEU A 206 7.13 -13.12 14.35
C LEU A 206 7.42 -14.04 15.55
N ARG A 207 7.19 -15.35 15.43
CA ARG A 207 7.54 -16.34 16.48
C ARG A 207 9.03 -16.33 16.83
N LYS A 208 9.93 -15.96 15.91
CA LYS A 208 11.38 -15.86 16.19
C LYS A 208 11.72 -14.68 17.12
N PHE A 209 10.81 -13.73 17.27
CA PHE A 209 10.98 -12.51 18.06
C PHE A 209 10.15 -12.52 19.35
N SER A 210 9.24 -13.49 19.51
CA SER A 210 8.61 -13.78 20.80
C SER A 210 9.57 -14.64 21.63
N PRO A 211 9.90 -14.25 22.88
CA PRO A 211 10.65 -15.10 23.80
C PRO A 211 9.89 -16.39 24.16
#